data_AF-A0A9X7EA10-F1
#
_entry.id   AF-A0A9X7EA10-F1
#
_cell.length_a   1.000
_cell.length_b   1.000
_cell.length_c   1.000
_cell.angle_alpha   90.00
_cell.angle_beta   90.00
_cell.angle_gamma   90.00
#
_symmetry.space_group_name_H-M   'P 1'
#
loop_
_entity.id
_entity.type
_entity.pdbx_description
1 polymer ?
#
loop_
_entity_poly.entity_id
_entity_poly.type
_entity_poly.pdbx_seq_one_letter_code
_entity_poly.pdbx_strand_id
1 'polypeptide(L)' 'MTVDYKKPSLKEYKELIRYDAKLTGEIKIAELLNEDLKTVELKQEKKLLGIRIKIIEASFILKHKWAKEKATA' A
#
# COMPACT_ATOMS: atom_id res chain seq x y z
N MET A 1 9.88 3.79 -3.67
CA MET A 1 9.91 3.44 -2.23
C MET A 1 10.38 2.01 -2.09
N THR A 2 11.39 1.76 -1.26
CA THR A 2 11.79 0.41 -0.86
C THR A 2 11.06 0.09 0.44
N VAL A 3 10.32 -1.01 0.47
CA VAL A 3 9.57 -1.46 1.65
C VAL A 3 10.11 -2.82 2.08
N ASP A 4 10.45 -2.97 3.35
CA ASP A 4 10.76 -4.29 3.90
C ASP A 4 9.47 -5.08 4.18
N TYR A 5 9.07 -5.92 3.23
CA TYR A 5 7.88 -6.76 3.38
C TYR A 5 8.02 -7.86 4.44
N LYS A 6 9.24 -8.23 4.86
CA LYS A 6 9.46 -9.23 5.92
C LYS A 6 9.20 -8.65 7.30
N LYS A 7 9.56 -7.38 7.52
CA LYS A 7 9.36 -6.67 8.79
C LYS A 7 8.91 -5.22 8.53
N PRO A 8 7.71 -5.02 7.98
CA PRO A 8 7.25 -3.68 7.66
C PRO A 8 7.06 -2.86 8.95
N SER A 9 7.40 -1.59 8.87
CA SER A 9 7.19 -0.60 9.91
C SER A 9 5.85 0.11 9.73
N LEU A 10 5.30 0.63 10.84
CA LEU A 10 4.10 1.48 10.77
C LEU A 10 4.31 2.72 9.91
N LYS A 11 5.55 3.22 9.84
CA LYS A 11 5.93 4.36 8.99
C LYS A 11 5.77 4.01 7.51
N GLU A 12 6.36 2.91 7.05
CA GLU A 12 6.24 2.44 5.67
C GLU A 12 4.78 2.21 5.28
N TYR A 13 3.98 1.61 6.17
CA TYR A 13 2.55 1.44 5.96
C TYR A 13 1.83 2.78 5.75
N LYS A 14 2.06 3.77 6.63
CA LYS A 14 1.46 5.11 6.52
C LYS A 14 1.87 5.82 5.22
N GLU A 15 3.12 5.65 4.79
CA GLU A 15 3.60 6.22 3.53
C GLU A 15 2.89 5.62 2.32
N LEU A 16 2.65 4.31 2.30
CA LEU A 16 1.88 3.66 1.23
C LEU A 16 0.42 4.11 1.19
N ILE A 17 -0.22 4.27 2.36
CA ILE A 17 -1.61 4.78 2.43
C ILE A 17 -1.69 6.22 1.89
N ARG A 18 -0.72 7.08 2.26
CA ARG A 18 -0.64 8.44 1.71
C ARG A 18 -0.42 8.44 0.21
N TYR A 19 0.42 7.54 -0.28
CA TYR A 19 0.67 7.41 -1.71
C TYR A 19 -0.55 6.92 -2.47
N ASP A 20 -1.35 6.02 -1.90
CA ASP A 20 -2.60 5.54 -2.50
C ASP A 20 -3.64 6.67 -2.67
N ALA A 21 -3.74 7.54 -1.65
CA ALA A 21 -4.56 8.74 -1.73
C ALA A 21 -4.06 9.69 -2.82
N LYS A 22 -2.75 9.89 -2.93
CA LYS A 22 -2.13 10.73 -3.96
C LYS A 22 -2.45 10.22 -5.38
N LEU A 23 -2.27 8.92 -5.63
CA LEU A 23 -2.59 8.30 -6.93
C LEU A 23 -4.06 8.50 -7.31
N THR A 24 -4.97 8.46 -6.33
CA THR A 24 -6.39 8.74 -6.58
C THR A 24 -6.62 10.15 -7.12
N GLY A 25 -5.91 11.14 -6.56
CA GLY A 25 -5.96 12.52 -7.06
C GLY A 25 -5.34 12.65 -8.45
N GLU A 26 -4.19 12.03 -8.67
CA GLU A 26 -3.49 12.06 -9.97
C GLU A 26 -4.32 11.41 -11.09
N ILE A 27 -4.99 10.29 -10.82
CA ILE A 27 -5.90 9.64 -11.78
C ILE A 27 -7.03 10.58 -12.17
N LYS A 28 -7.68 11.24 -11.21
CA LYS A 28 -8.77 12.18 -11.49
C LYS A 28 -8.31 13.36 -12.35
N ILE A 29 -7.11 13.87 -12.08
CA ILE A 29 -6.52 14.96 -12.88
C ILE A 29 -6.23 14.48 -14.30
N ALA A 30 -5.63 13.29 -14.47
CA ALA A 30 -5.33 12.72 -15.78
C ALA A 30 -6.61 12.46 -16.61
N GLU A 31 -7.67 11.96 -15.97
CA GLU A 31 -8.98 11.77 -16.59
C GLU A 31 -9.59 13.11 -17.04
N LEU A 32 -9.50 14.15 -16.19
CA LEU A 32 -9.99 15.50 -16.52
C LEU A 32 -9.25 16.11 -17.72
N LEU A 33 -7.97 15.79 -17.88
CA LEU A 33 -7.12 16.29 -18.96
C LEU A 33 -7.14 15.41 -20.22
N ASN A 34 -7.94 14.34 -20.26
CA ASN A 34 -7.96 13.33 -21.31
C ASN A 34 -6.58 12.70 -21.60
N GLU A 35 -5.76 12.51 -20.56
CA GLU A 35 -4.45 11.86 -20.66
C GLU A 35 -4.62 10.33 -20.54
N ASP A 36 -5.14 9.67 -21.58
CA ASP A 36 -5.55 8.26 -21.55
C ASP A 36 -4.42 7.29 -21.16
N LEU A 37 -3.25 7.40 -21.77
CA LEU A 37 -2.09 6.55 -21.48
C LEU A 37 -1.67 6.65 -20.01
N LYS A 38 -1.55 7.89 -19.52
CA LYS A 38 -1.18 8.17 -18.14
C LYS A 38 -2.23 7.68 -17.15
N THR A 39 -3.50 7.80 -17.50
CA THR A 39 -4.61 7.26 -16.69
C THR A 39 -4.48 5.75 -16.52
N VAL A 40 -4.15 5.02 -17.60
CA VAL A 40 -3.92 3.57 -17.54
C VAL A 40 -2.72 3.24 -16.66
N GLU A 41 -1.60 3.92 -16.83
CA GLU A 41 -0.38 3.71 -16.01
C GLU A 41 -0.65 3.95 -14.51
N LEU A 42 -1.29 5.07 -14.17
CA LEU A 42 -1.63 5.40 -12.78
C LEU A 42 -2.61 4.39 -12.16
N LYS A 43 -3.58 3.88 -12.93
CA LYS A 43 -4.49 2.82 -12.48
C LYS A 43 -3.76 1.51 -12.20
N GLN A 44 -2.81 1.13 -13.06
CA GLN A 44 -1.97 -0.06 -12.84
C GLN A 44 -1.09 0.09 -11.60
N GLU A 45 -0.46 1.25 -11.43
CA GLU A 45 0.35 1.54 -10.25
C GLU A 45 -0.48 1.48 -8.96
N LYS A 46 -1.69 2.08 -8.97
CA LYS A 46 -2.62 2.02 -7.84
C LYS A 46 -3.00 0.58 -7.47
N LYS A 47 -3.23 -0.28 -8.47
CA LYS A 47 -3.52 -1.70 -8.25
C LYS A 47 -2.34 -2.42 -7.58
N LEU A 48 -1.11 -2.18 -8.06
CA LEU A 48 0.10 -2.75 -7.47
C LEU A 48 0.31 -2.26 -6.03
N LEU A 49 0.05 -0.99 -5.78
CA LEU A 49 0.13 -0.40 -4.44
C LEU A 49 -0.88 -1.05 -3.47
N GLY A 50 -2.11 -1.29 -3.92
CA GLY A 50 -3.12 -2.00 -3.12
C GLY A 50 -2.69 -3.41 -2.71
N ILE A 51 -1.99 -4.15 -3.59
CA ILE A 51 -1.42 -5.46 -3.26
C ILE A 51 -0.34 -5.32 -2.17
N ARG A 52 0.55 -4.32 -2.31
CA ARG A 52 1.62 -4.06 -1.33
C ARG A 52 1.07 -3.72 0.06
N ILE A 53 0.01 -2.91 0.13
CA ILE A 53 -0.67 -2.57 1.38
C ILE A 53 -1.21 -3.84 2.06
N LYS A 54 -1.93 -4.69 1.32
CA LYS A 54 -2.48 -5.95 1.85
C LYS A 54 -1.42 -6.90 2.39
N ILE A 55 -0.26 -6.99 1.71
CA ILE A 55 0.87 -7.80 2.18
C ILE A 55 1.35 -7.32 3.56
N ILE A 56 1.46 -6.00 3.75
CA ILE A 56 1.92 -5.41 5.01
C ILE A 56 0.89 -5.60 6.13
N GLU A 57 -0.40 -5.41 5.83
CA GLU A 57 -1.49 -5.67 6.78
C GLU A 57 -1.46 -7.12 7.27
N ALA A 58 -1.29 -8.08 6.37
CA ALA A 58 -1.14 -9.49 6.72
C ALA A 58 0.09 -9.74 7.61
N SER A 59 1.23 -9.12 7.28
CA SER A 59 2.44 -9.19 8.11
C SER A 59 2.23 -8.66 9.53
N PHE A 60 1.47 -7.56 9.71
CA PHE A 60 1.13 -7.05 11.04
C PHE A 60 0.24 -8.02 11.82
N ILE A 61 -0.80 -8.56 11.18
CA ILE A 61 -1.70 -9.53 11.81
C ILE A 61 -0.92 -10.77 12.30
N LEU A 62 -0.05 -11.32 11.46
CA LEU A 62 0.77 -12.48 11.80
C LEU A 62 1.72 -12.20 12.97
N LYS A 63 2.37 -11.02 12.97
CA LYS A 63 3.24 -10.59 14.07
C LYS A 63 2.47 -10.50 15.39
N HIS A 64 1.25 -9.94 15.37
CA HIS A 64 0.40 -9.85 16.56
C HIS A 64 -0.06 -11.22 17.05
N LYS A 65 -0.42 -12.14 16.14
CA LYS A 65 -0.80 -13.51 16.49
C LYS A 65 0.34 -14.24 17.20
N TRP A 66 1.55 -14.21 16.65
CA TRP A 66 2.72 -14.84 17.27
C TRP A 66 3.14 -14.21 18.60
N ALA A 67 3.01 -12.88 18.72
CA ALA A 67 3.27 -12.21 19.99
C ALA A 67 2.27 -12.67 21.08
N LYS A 68 1.00 -12.85 20.73
CA LYS A 68 -0.03 -13.36 21.63
C LYS A 68 0.26 -14.80 22.07
N GLU A 69 0.57 -15.69 21.12
CA GLU A 69 0.91 -17.10 21.41
C GLU A 69 2.10 -17.22 22.38
N LYS A 70 3.14 -16.39 22.21
CA LYS A 70 4.30 -16.34 23.12
C LYS A 70 3.99 -15.78 24.51
N ALA A 71 3.03 -14.87 24.63
CA ALA A 71 2.68 -14.26 25.91
C ALA A 71 1.80 -15.18 26.77
N THR A 72 1.15 -16.17 26.16
CA THR A 72 0.30 -17.17 26.84
C THR A 72 0.99 -18.50 27.14
N ALA A 73 2.25 -18.67 26.71
CA ALA A 73 3.07 -19.87 26.96
C ALA A 73 4.03 -19.62 28.13
#